data_AF-A0A7C5YS50-F1
#
_entry.id   AF-A0A7C5YS50-F1
#
_cell.length_a   1.000
_cell.length_b   1.000
_cell.length_c   1.000
_cell.angle_alpha   90.00
_cell.angle_beta   90.00
_cell.angle_gamma   90.00
#
_symmetry.space_group_name_H-M   'P 1'
#
loop_
_entity.id
_entity.type
_entity.pdbx_description
1 polymer ?
#
loop_
_entity_poly.entity_id
_entity_poly.type
_entity_poly.pdbx_seq_one_letter_code
_entity_poly.pdbx_strand_id
1 'polypeptide(L)'
;MQRSSLILLLVVLSVATFGQGAQWHFIGGEWQWIDKGLMGQADGFAIALFSHYAQTQIVEVTMTPMKRTGSGSGWSSAGLCVFQDSGNYWRIALVEAPEAKSRYAELVAMNASVWQAQSELRLKVINEFNPQFSWQWQTPYRLRINLTQ
;
A
#
# COMPACT_ATOMS: atom_id res chain seq x y z
N MET A 1 -11.04 4.99 -17.77
CA MET A 1 -10.36 5.84 -16.77
C MET A 1 -8.92 5.38 -16.68
N GLN A 2 -7.97 6.09 -17.30
CA GLN A 2 -6.56 5.70 -17.31
C GLN A 2 -5.97 5.84 -15.90
N ARG A 3 -5.47 4.72 -15.36
CA ARG A 3 -4.76 4.68 -14.08
C ARG A 3 -3.29 4.93 -14.35
N SER A 4 -2.67 5.79 -13.54
CA SER A 4 -1.25 6.11 -13.60
C SER A 4 -0.59 5.48 -12.38
N SER A 5 0.61 4.95 -12.54
CA SER A 5 1.28 4.24 -11.46
C SER A 5 2.36 5.09 -10.78
N LEU A 6 2.74 4.71 -9.55
CA LEU A 6 3.86 5.28 -8.78
C LEU A 6 5.10 4.40 -8.95
N ILE A 7 6.29 4.98 -8.74
CA ILE A 7 7.44 4.21 -8.23
C ILE A 7 7.47 4.34 -6.71
N LEU A 8 7.52 3.19 -6.05
CA LEU A 8 7.60 3.02 -4.61
C LEU A 8 8.92 2.36 -4.25
N LEU A 9 9.58 2.79 -3.18
CA LEU A 9 10.57 1.97 -2.48
C LEU A 9 9.98 1.51 -1.12
N LEU A 10 9.90 0.20 -0.93
CA LEU A 10 9.36 -0.49 0.22
C LEU A 10 10.52 -1.10 1.02
N VAL A 11 10.83 -0.56 2.19
CA VAL A 11 11.84 -1.12 3.10
C VAL A 11 11.13 -1.89 4.21
N VAL A 12 11.26 -3.22 4.18
CA VAL A 12 10.78 -4.10 5.25
C VAL A 12 11.90 -4.25 6.28
N LEU A 13 11.74 -3.64 7.45
CA LEU A 13 12.61 -3.88 8.60
C LEU A 13 12.09 -5.12 9.35
N SER A 14 12.42 -6.31 8.85
CA SER A 14 12.33 -7.54 9.63
C SER A 14 13.74 -7.91 10.13
N VAL A 15 13.88 -8.15 11.44
CA VAL A 15 15.10 -8.73 12.05
C VAL A 15 15.15 -10.20 11.64
N ALA A 16 15.58 -10.42 10.40
CA ALA A 16 15.38 -11.68 9.70
C ALA A 16 15.98 -11.54 8.29
N THR A 17 17.29 -11.74 8.16
CA THR A 17 17.92 -11.96 6.85
C THR A 17 17.43 -13.29 6.30
N PHE A 18 16.37 -13.26 5.47
CA PHE A 18 15.89 -14.44 4.76
C PHE A 18 15.86 -14.20 3.24
N GLY A 19 16.02 -15.28 2.48
CA GLY A 19 16.43 -15.29 1.08
C GLY A 19 15.57 -14.49 0.10
N GLN A 20 16.26 -13.82 -0.83
CA GLN A 20 15.78 -12.67 -1.59
C GLN A 20 14.77 -12.93 -2.72
N GLY A 21 14.46 -14.19 -3.09
CA GLY A 21 13.59 -14.47 -4.27
C GLY A 21 12.33 -15.28 -3.97
N ALA A 22 12.44 -16.29 -3.10
CA ALA A 22 11.37 -17.27 -2.86
C ALA A 22 10.28 -16.79 -1.88
N GLN A 23 10.42 -15.57 -1.35
CA GLN A 23 9.60 -15.05 -0.26
C GLN A 23 8.50 -14.09 -0.71
N TRP A 24 8.48 -13.71 -1.99
CA TRP A 24 7.51 -12.76 -2.53
C TRP A 24 6.87 -13.29 -3.80
N HIS A 25 5.56 -13.11 -3.91
CA HIS A 25 4.80 -13.34 -5.13
C HIS A 25 4.29 -12.01 -5.67
N PHE A 26 4.45 -11.78 -6.98
CA PHE A 26 4.05 -10.53 -7.62
C PHE A 26 2.83 -10.74 -8.51
N ILE A 27 1.81 -9.91 -8.32
CA ILE A 27 0.63 -9.86 -9.18
C ILE A 27 0.60 -8.49 -9.85
N GLY A 28 0.97 -8.45 -11.12
CA GLY A 28 1.16 -7.18 -11.83
C GLY A 28 2.29 -6.35 -11.23
N GLY A 29 2.35 -5.09 -11.65
CA GLY A 29 3.44 -4.20 -11.31
C GLY A 29 4.77 -4.63 -11.93
N GLU A 30 5.77 -3.79 -11.77
CA GLU A 30 7.16 -4.12 -12.07
C GLU A 30 7.93 -3.96 -10.75
N TRP A 31 8.45 -5.07 -10.25
CA TRP A 31 9.07 -5.15 -8.93
C TRP A 31 10.53 -5.53 -9.05
N GLN A 32 11.38 -4.83 -8.30
CA GLN A 32 12.81 -5.08 -8.26
C GLN A 32 13.31 -4.99 -6.83
N TRP A 33 14.23 -5.87 -6.45
CA TRP A 33 14.98 -5.72 -5.21
C TRP A 33 16.02 -4.62 -5.33
N ILE A 34 16.00 -3.69 -4.38
CA ILE A 34 17.00 -2.62 -4.24
C ILE A 34 17.45 -2.60 -2.78
N ASP A 35 18.74 -2.86 -2.57
CA ASP A 35 19.37 -3.01 -1.26
C ASP A 35 18.64 -4.02 -0.34
N LYS A 36 17.85 -3.52 0.60
CA LYS A 36 17.11 -4.30 1.61
C LYS A 36 15.59 -4.21 1.42
N GLY A 37 15.13 -3.71 0.27
CA GLY A 37 13.73 -3.41 0.03
C GLY A 37 13.28 -3.75 -1.39
N LEU A 38 11.97 -3.70 -1.59
CA LEU A 38 11.34 -3.85 -2.89
C LEU A 38 11.04 -2.48 -3.48
N MET A 39 11.51 -2.21 -4.69
CA MET A 39 11.04 -1.10 -5.49
C MET A 39 9.92 -1.59 -6.42
N GLY A 40 8.74 -1.01 -6.31
CA GLY A 40 7.58 -1.36 -7.13
C GLY A 40 7.16 -0.20 -8.02
N GLN A 41 6.83 -0.49 -9.28
CA GLN A 41 6.14 0.43 -10.17
C GLN A 41 4.98 -0.24 -10.89
N ALA A 42 4.23 0.51 -11.70
CA ALA A 42 3.00 0.02 -12.34
C ALA A 42 1.92 -0.41 -11.31
N ASP A 43 0.74 -0.80 -11.79
CA ASP A 43 -0.35 -1.28 -10.94
C ASP A 43 -0.10 -2.75 -10.58
N GLY A 44 0.04 -3.07 -9.29
CA GLY A 44 0.26 -4.44 -8.84
C GLY A 44 0.45 -4.60 -7.34
N PHE A 45 0.70 -5.84 -6.93
CA PHE A 45 0.91 -6.24 -5.54
C PHE A 45 2.19 -7.06 -5.39
N ALA A 46 2.93 -6.81 -4.32
CA ALA A 46 3.97 -7.68 -3.81
C ALA A 46 3.45 -8.39 -2.55
N ILE A 47 3.36 -9.71 -2.60
CA ILE A 47 2.74 -10.55 -1.57
C ILE A 47 3.82 -11.32 -0.83
N ALA A 48 3.94 -11.10 0.47
CA ALA A 48 4.87 -11.81 1.35
C ALA A 48 4.38 -13.25 1.59
N LEU A 49 5.02 -14.24 0.96
CA LEU A 49 4.67 -15.67 1.07
C LEU A 49 5.04 -16.28 2.43
N PHE A 50 5.80 -15.57 3.25
CA PHE A 50 6.14 -15.95 4.62
C PHE A 50 5.11 -15.43 5.65
N SER A 51 4.10 -14.68 5.22
CA SER A 51 3.02 -14.22 6.08
C SER A 51 1.89 -15.26 6.12
N HIS A 52 1.29 -15.45 7.30
CA HIS A 52 0.18 -16.39 7.50
C HIS A 52 -1.10 -15.63 7.88
N TYR A 53 -2.25 -16.22 7.55
CA TYR A 53 -3.53 -15.72 8.03
C TYR A 53 -3.56 -15.74 9.56
N ALA A 54 -4.01 -14.63 10.14
CA ALA A 54 -4.15 -14.47 11.58
C ALA A 54 -5.36 -13.60 11.89
N GLN A 55 -6.08 -13.96 12.96
CA GLN A 55 -7.22 -13.18 13.47
C GLN A 55 -6.75 -11.85 14.09
N THR A 56 -5.58 -11.86 14.73
CA THR A 56 -4.93 -10.68 15.31
C THR A 56 -3.52 -10.59 14.74
N GLN A 57 -3.16 -9.45 14.15
CA GLN A 57 -1.81 -9.23 13.62
C GLN A 57 -1.49 -7.75 13.46
N ILE A 58 -0.21 -7.43 13.62
CA ILE A 58 0.35 -6.13 13.25
C ILE A 58 1.21 -6.35 12.02
N VAL A 59 0.85 -5.68 10.93
CA VAL A 59 1.67 -5.62 9.72
C VAL A 59 2.16 -4.20 9.54
N GLU A 60 3.42 -4.07 9.17
CA GLU A 60 4.07 -2.78 9.08
C GLU A 60 5.11 -2.73 7.97
N VAL A 61 5.25 -1.54 7.37
CA VAL A 61 6.32 -1.27 6.43
C VAL A 61 6.78 0.18 6.48
N THR A 62 8.07 0.40 6.19
CA THR A 62 8.58 1.74 5.88
C THR A 62 8.54 1.93 4.37
N MET A 63 7.81 2.94 3.93
CA MET A 63 7.53 3.20 2.52
C MET A 63 7.97 4.61 2.15
N THR A 64 8.75 4.72 1.07
CA THR A 64 9.21 6.00 0.54
C THR A 64 8.62 6.20 -0.85
N PRO A 65 7.67 7.14 -1.04
CA PRO A 65 7.24 7.55 -2.36
C PRO A 65 8.41 8.20 -3.10
N MET A 66 8.83 7.65 -4.25
CA MET A 66 10.04 8.14 -4.93
C MET A 66 9.72 9.18 -6.00
N LYS A 67 8.87 8.80 -6.97
CA LYS A 67 8.39 9.66 -8.04
C LYS A 67 7.12 9.09 -8.67
N ARG A 68 6.38 9.93 -9.39
CA ARG A 68 5.27 9.51 -10.24
C ARG A 68 5.80 8.93 -11.56
N THR A 69 5.16 7.87 -12.08
CA THR A 69 5.53 7.23 -13.38
C THR A 69 4.48 7.32 -14.49
N GLY A 70 3.35 7.97 -14.26
CA GLY A 70 2.35 8.26 -15.30
C GLY A 70 2.25 9.74 -15.71
N SER A 71 1.31 10.04 -16.59
CA SER A 71 1.07 11.34 -17.26
C SER A 71 0.63 12.50 -16.36
N GLY A 72 0.72 12.38 -15.03
CA GLY A 72 0.23 13.41 -14.08
C GLY A 72 -1.29 13.51 -13.92
N SER A 73 -2.07 13.03 -14.90
CA SER A 73 -3.53 13.16 -14.95
C SER A 73 -4.32 12.06 -14.23
N GLY A 74 -3.70 10.92 -13.91
CA GLY A 74 -4.35 9.84 -13.16
C GLY A 74 -4.19 9.94 -11.65
N TRP A 75 -4.94 9.13 -10.91
CA TRP A 75 -4.66 8.86 -9.48
C TRP A 75 -3.35 8.11 -9.33
N SER A 76 -2.68 8.30 -8.19
CA SER A 76 -1.47 7.59 -7.83
C SER A 76 -1.62 7.10 -6.39
N SER A 77 -1.47 5.81 -6.12
CA SER A 77 -1.45 5.30 -4.74
C SER A 77 -0.45 4.17 -4.54
N ALA A 78 0.14 4.10 -3.36
CA ALA A 78 0.95 2.96 -2.92
C ALA A 78 0.80 2.78 -1.42
N GLY A 79 0.93 1.56 -0.92
CA GLY A 79 0.58 1.29 0.48
C GLY A 79 0.88 -0.11 0.96
N LEU A 80 0.47 -0.36 2.19
CA LEU A 80 0.50 -1.65 2.85
C LEU A 80 -0.88 -2.31 2.79
N CYS A 81 -0.92 -3.59 2.44
CA CYS A 81 -2.16 -4.37 2.43
C CYS A 81 -2.12 -5.53 3.42
N VAL A 82 -3.26 -5.80 4.05
CA VAL A 82 -3.60 -7.17 4.48
C VAL A 82 -4.39 -7.79 3.34
N PHE A 83 -3.80 -8.77 2.67
CA PHE A 83 -4.23 -9.24 1.37
C PHE A 83 -4.67 -10.70 1.43
N GLN A 84 -5.89 -10.97 0.95
CA GLN A 84 -6.37 -12.33 0.69
C GLN A 84 -6.30 -12.63 -0.81
N ASP A 85 -6.88 -11.74 -1.61
CA ASP A 85 -6.86 -11.80 -3.08
C ASP A 85 -7.12 -10.40 -3.66
N SER A 86 -7.09 -10.25 -5.00
CA SER A 86 -7.27 -8.95 -5.66
C SER A 86 -8.68 -8.35 -5.50
N GLY A 87 -9.67 -9.16 -5.08
CA GLY A 87 -11.02 -8.73 -4.76
C GLY A 87 -11.27 -8.55 -3.26
N ASN A 88 -10.35 -8.94 -2.38
CA ASN A 88 -10.51 -8.94 -0.93
C ASN A 88 -9.20 -8.54 -0.21
N TYR A 89 -9.15 -7.28 0.24
CA TYR A 89 -8.03 -6.77 1.04
C TYR A 89 -8.40 -5.51 1.81
N TRP A 90 -7.65 -5.23 2.87
CA TRP A 90 -7.56 -3.90 3.47
C TRP A 90 -6.25 -3.24 3.07
N ARG A 91 -6.28 -1.94 2.79
CA ARG A 91 -5.09 -1.18 2.40
C ARG A 91 -5.04 0.16 3.10
N ILE A 92 -3.92 0.44 3.77
CA ILE A 92 -3.54 1.81 4.12
C ILE A 92 -2.55 2.31 3.06
N ALA A 93 -2.84 3.43 2.43
CA ALA A 93 -2.07 3.95 1.31
C ALA A 93 -1.77 5.45 1.42
N LEU A 94 -0.64 5.85 0.87
CA LEU A 94 -0.35 7.22 0.50
C LEU A 94 -0.89 7.46 -0.91
N VAL A 95 -1.74 8.47 -1.05
CA VAL A 95 -2.46 8.77 -2.29
C VAL A 95 -2.11 10.17 -2.76
N GLU A 96 -1.84 10.31 -4.06
CA GLU A 96 -1.77 11.57 -4.79
C GLU A 96 -2.97 11.63 -5.74
N ALA A 97 -3.77 12.68 -5.61
CA ALA A 97 -4.86 12.96 -6.54
C ALA A 97 -4.32 13.38 -7.92
N PRO A 98 -5.14 13.23 -8.98
CA PRO A 98 -4.86 13.82 -10.30
C PRO A 98 -4.39 15.27 -10.22
N GLU A 99 -3.49 15.65 -11.14
CA GLU A 99 -2.95 17.02 -11.22
C GLU A 99 -2.23 17.47 -9.94
N ALA A 100 -1.81 16.52 -9.10
CA ALA A 100 -1.16 16.77 -7.81
C ALA A 100 -1.94 17.71 -6.87
N LYS A 101 -3.28 17.74 -7.00
CA LYS A 101 -4.16 18.62 -6.21
C LYS A 101 -4.07 18.39 -4.70
N SER A 102 -3.87 17.13 -4.30
CA SER A 102 -3.80 16.76 -2.89
C SER A 102 -3.00 15.48 -2.70
N ARG A 103 -2.34 15.41 -1.53
CA ARG A 103 -1.67 14.21 -1.03
C ARG A 103 -2.22 13.90 0.35
N TYR A 104 -2.63 12.66 0.58
CA TYR A 104 -3.22 12.23 1.84
C TYR A 104 -2.96 10.75 2.09
N ALA A 105 -3.25 10.29 3.31
CA ALA A 105 -3.30 8.87 3.64
C ALA A 105 -4.77 8.41 3.69
N GLU A 106 -5.05 7.20 3.22
CA GLU A 106 -6.39 6.60 3.34
C GLU A 106 -6.30 5.15 3.81
N LEU A 107 -7.31 4.70 4.55
CA LEU A 107 -7.58 3.29 4.80
C LEU A 107 -8.82 2.89 4.00
N VAL A 108 -8.67 1.90 3.12
CA VAL A 108 -9.75 1.39 2.27
C VAL A 108 -9.90 -0.11 2.40
N ALA A 109 -11.11 -0.58 2.18
CA ALA A 109 -11.44 -1.99 2.01
C ALA A 109 -11.83 -2.25 0.54
N MET A 110 -11.30 -3.34 0.00
CA MET A 110 -11.82 -4.03 -1.16
C MET A 110 -12.53 -5.28 -0.65
N ASN A 111 -13.81 -5.43 -0.95
CA ASN A 111 -14.59 -6.60 -0.56
C ASN A 111 -15.40 -7.05 -1.76
N ALA A 112 -15.26 -8.32 -2.16
CA ALA A 112 -15.92 -8.87 -3.33
C ALA A 112 -15.73 -7.99 -4.60
N SER A 113 -14.50 -7.50 -4.78
CA SER A 113 -14.12 -6.58 -5.87
C SER A 113 -14.79 -5.19 -5.86
N VAL A 114 -15.48 -4.84 -4.77
CA VAL A 114 -16.06 -3.51 -4.57
C VAL A 114 -15.04 -2.61 -3.89
N TRP A 115 -14.50 -1.66 -4.66
CA TRP A 115 -13.58 -0.65 -4.16
C TRP A 115 -14.28 0.32 -3.22
N GLN A 116 -13.60 0.68 -2.12
CA GLN A 116 -14.18 1.53 -1.08
C GLN A 116 -15.53 1.01 -0.56
N ALA A 117 -15.76 -0.32 -0.57
CA ALA A 117 -17.02 -1.00 -0.21
C ALA A 117 -18.02 -0.05 0.48
N GLN A 118 -18.85 0.62 -0.34
CA GLN A 118 -19.55 1.84 0.05
C GLN A 118 -20.86 1.55 0.80
N SER A 119 -21.37 2.56 1.52
CA SER A 119 -22.59 2.58 2.34
C SER A 119 -22.60 1.61 3.53
N GLU A 120 -23.06 0.37 3.37
CA GLU A 120 -23.28 -0.57 4.48
C GLU A 120 -21.99 -1.29 4.94
N LEU A 121 -20.98 -1.34 4.07
CA LEU A 121 -19.69 -2.00 4.32
C LEU A 121 -18.55 -1.02 4.65
N ARG A 122 -18.84 0.30 4.70
CA ARG A 122 -17.82 1.30 4.98
C ARG A 122 -17.42 1.20 6.45
N LEU A 123 -16.12 1.05 6.69
CA LEU A 123 -15.58 1.07 8.06
C LEU A 123 -15.98 2.36 8.76
N LYS A 124 -16.56 2.23 9.95
CA LYS A 124 -16.85 3.37 10.81
C LYS A 124 -15.54 3.93 11.33
N VAL A 125 -15.26 5.20 11.02
CA VAL A 125 -14.13 5.92 11.60
C VAL A 125 -14.48 6.20 13.07
N ILE A 126 -13.79 5.53 13.98
CA ILE A 126 -13.97 5.73 15.44
C ILE A 126 -13.06 6.83 15.98
N ASN A 127 -11.93 7.06 15.33
CA ASN A 127 -10.96 8.10 15.65
C ASN A 127 -10.12 8.41 14.42
N GLU A 128 -9.80 9.67 14.21
CA GLU A 128 -8.90 10.14 13.17
C GLU A 128 -7.98 11.20 13.77
N PHE A 129 -6.68 11.06 13.51
CA PHE A 129 -5.68 12.01 13.97
C PHE A 129 -5.03 12.68 12.76
N ASN A 130 -4.90 14.00 12.81
CA ASN A 130 -4.29 14.83 11.77
C ASN A 130 -4.92 14.65 10.38
N PRO A 131 -6.20 15.03 10.20
CA PRO A 131 -6.87 14.97 8.89
C PRO A 131 -6.23 15.89 7.82
N GLN A 132 -5.35 16.80 8.24
CA GLN A 132 -4.57 17.68 7.36
C GLN A 132 -3.23 17.04 6.93
N PHE A 133 -3.00 15.76 7.23
CA PHE A 133 -1.80 15.06 6.85
C PHE A 133 -1.60 15.07 5.33
N SER A 134 -0.46 15.60 4.90
CA SER A 134 -0.02 15.62 3.51
C SER A 134 1.41 15.09 3.40
N TRP A 135 1.55 13.91 2.81
CA TRP A 135 2.86 13.30 2.61
C TRP A 135 3.67 14.01 1.50
N GLN A 136 4.98 13.78 1.51
CA GLN A 136 5.97 14.38 0.62
C GLN A 136 6.78 13.31 -0.12
N TRP A 137 7.24 13.65 -1.32
CA TRP A 137 8.15 12.79 -2.08
C TRP A 137 9.47 12.62 -1.33
N GLN A 138 10.14 11.49 -1.58
CA GLN A 138 11.46 11.14 -1.02
C GLN A 138 11.49 11.13 0.52
N THR A 139 10.32 11.12 1.15
CA THR A 139 10.18 11.10 2.60
C THR A 139 9.70 9.70 3.03
N PRO A 140 10.39 9.02 3.96
CA PRO A 140 9.96 7.72 4.44
C PRO A 140 8.78 7.85 5.41
N TYR A 141 7.77 7.00 5.23
CA TYR A 141 6.61 6.91 6.09
C TYR A 141 6.44 5.49 6.62
N ARG A 142 6.13 5.37 7.91
CA ARG A 142 5.77 4.10 8.54
C ARG A 142 4.28 3.87 8.38
N LEU A 143 3.91 2.87 7.58
CA LEU A 143 2.53 2.43 7.43
C LEU A 143 2.31 1.19 8.29
N ARG A 144 1.26 1.20 9.12
CA ARG A 144 0.93 0.09 10.01
C ARG A 144 -0.56 -0.20 9.96
N ILE A 145 -0.90 -1.49 9.87
CA ILE A 145 -2.25 -2.00 10.12
C ILE A 145 -2.18 -2.86 11.38
N ASN A 146 -3.06 -2.60 12.33
CA ASN A 146 -3.27 -3.44 13.49
C ASN A 146 -4.66 -4.07 13.39
N LEU A 147 -4.71 -5.39 13.20
CA LEU A 147 -5.93 -6.18 13.26
C LEU A 147 -6.06 -6.74 14.66
N THR A 148 -7.20 -6.45 15.30
CA THR A 148 -7.57 -6.92 16.63
C THR A 148 -8.92 -7.61 16.58
N GLN A 149 -9.19 -8.48 17.56
CA GLN A 149 -10.49 -9.12 17.76
C GLN A 149 -11.57 -8.14 18.20
#